data_AF-A0A2K2UBR3-F1
#
_entry.id   AF-A0A2K2UBR3-F1
#
_cell.length_a   1.000
_cell.length_b   1.000
_cell.length_c   1.000
_cell.angle_alpha   90.00
_cell.angle_beta   90.00
_cell.angle_gamma   90.00
#
_symmetry.space_group_name_H-M   'P 1'
#
loop_
_entity.id
_entity.type
_entity.pdbx_description
1 polymer ?
#
loop_
_entity_poly.entity_id
_entity_poly.type
_entity_poly.pdbx_seq_one_letter_code
_entity_poly.pdbx_strand_id
1 'polypeptide(L)'
;MMPGKAALVAEIVSTSHLDDAEEAVRWAASQSPFLLRTNYAQLLEQVCRISSRPESANAERIRRAALACGAKPVWWPCLSRLLLMDEPELAEAIGTPHYQRDLDSPSGAALVRIWFRRITGRTPAARTWRHARKESDT
;
A
#
# COMPACT_ATOMS: atom_id res chain seq x y z
N MET A 1 1.06 16.20 39.08
CA MET A 1 2.08 15.30 38.50
C MET A 1 1.87 15.31 37.00
N MET A 2 2.65 16.09 36.26
CA MET A 2 2.50 16.21 34.80
C MET A 2 3.07 14.96 34.14
N PRO A 3 2.40 14.37 33.12
CA PRO A 3 2.99 13.26 32.38
C PRO A 3 4.28 13.75 31.70
N GLY A 4 5.34 12.94 31.80
CA GLY A 4 6.66 13.27 31.26
C GLY A 4 6.61 13.45 29.75
N LYS A 5 7.37 14.43 29.24
CA LYS A 5 7.49 14.80 27.82
C LYS A 5 7.69 13.60 26.87
N ALA A 6 8.27 12.49 27.36
CA ALA A 6 8.44 11.25 26.61
C ALA A 6 7.12 10.49 26.33
N ALA A 7 6.14 10.56 27.23
CA ALA A 7 4.82 9.95 27.02
C ALA A 7 4.03 10.70 25.94
N LEU A 8 4.12 12.03 25.92
CA LEU A 8 3.48 12.85 24.88
C LEU A 8 4.10 12.61 23.49
N VAL A 9 5.43 12.43 23.42
CA VAL A 9 6.13 12.11 22.16
C VAL A 9 5.79 10.70 21.68
N ALA A 10 5.63 9.73 22.59
CA ALA A 10 5.18 8.38 22.22
C ALA A 10 3.74 8.36 21.70
N GLU A 11 2.86 9.22 22.24
CA GLU A 11 1.47 9.34 21.80
C GLU A 11 1.35 10.09 20.46
N ILE A 12 2.17 11.12 20.23
CA ILE A 12 2.24 11.89 18.97
C ILE A 12 2.87 11.07 17.82
N VAL A 13 3.78 10.14 18.13
CA VAL A 13 4.40 9.26 17.12
C VAL A 13 3.52 8.02 16.83
N SER A 14 2.58 7.68 17.72
CA SER A 14 1.71 6.50 17.57
C SER A 14 0.48 6.72 16.68
N THR A 15 0.16 7.96 16.28
CA THR A 15 -0.97 8.28 15.39
C THR A 15 -0.57 8.48 13.93
N SER A 16 0.72 8.63 13.61
CA SER A 16 1.17 9.03 12.26
C SER A 16 0.92 7.99 11.15
N HIS A 17 1.17 6.70 11.37
CA HIS A 17 1.15 5.73 10.25
C HIS A 17 -0.25 5.31 9.81
N LEU A 18 -1.23 5.26 10.73
CA LEU A 18 -2.61 4.95 10.38
C LEU A 18 -3.28 6.14 9.69
N ASP A 19 -3.01 7.36 10.15
CA ASP A 19 -3.49 8.57 9.48
C ASP A 19 -2.95 8.65 8.04
N ASP A 20 -1.65 8.37 7.84
CA ASP A 20 -1.03 8.29 6.52
C ASP A 20 -1.65 7.18 5.66
N ALA A 21 -1.95 6.01 6.25
CA ALA A 21 -2.59 4.92 5.54
C ALA A 21 -4.04 5.25 5.13
N GLU A 22 -4.79 5.94 5.98
CA GLU A 22 -6.14 6.41 5.65
C GLU A 22 -6.13 7.49 4.58
N GLU A 23 -5.17 8.42 4.63
CA GLU A 23 -4.95 9.38 3.54
C GLU A 23 -4.62 8.67 2.23
N ALA A 24 -3.74 7.66 2.27
CA ALA A 24 -3.40 6.84 1.11
C ALA A 24 -4.65 6.17 0.52
N VAL A 25 -5.54 5.65 1.36
CA VAL A 25 -6.80 5.00 0.95
C VAL A 25 -7.77 6.02 0.36
N ARG A 26 -7.89 7.21 0.96
CA ARG A 26 -8.73 8.30 0.43
C ARG A 26 -8.23 8.76 -0.95
N TRP A 27 -6.92 8.91 -1.10
CA TRP A 27 -6.29 9.22 -2.39
C TRP A 27 -6.51 8.09 -3.40
N ALA A 28 -6.29 6.83 -2.99
CA ALA A 28 -6.44 5.67 -3.86
C ALA A 28 -7.87 5.52 -4.40
N ALA A 29 -8.88 5.83 -3.58
CA ALA A 29 -10.30 5.79 -3.94
C ALA A 29 -10.77 7.01 -4.76
N SER A 30 -10.05 8.14 -4.72
CA SER A 30 -10.45 9.32 -5.48
C SER A 30 -10.24 9.12 -6.98
N GLN A 31 -11.03 9.84 -7.78
CA GLN A 31 -10.92 9.81 -9.23
C GLN A 31 -9.56 10.40 -9.64
N SER A 32 -8.89 9.72 -10.58
CA SER A 32 -7.67 10.23 -11.17
C SER A 32 -7.96 11.52 -11.95
N PRO A 33 -7.12 12.56 -11.82
CA PRO A 33 -7.24 13.76 -12.64
C PRO A 33 -6.91 13.49 -14.12
N PHE A 34 -6.27 12.36 -14.43
CA PHE A 34 -5.80 12.03 -15.78
C PHE A 34 -6.73 11.04 -16.50
N LEU A 35 -7.56 10.29 -15.76
CA LEU A 35 -8.32 9.16 -16.30
C LEU A 35 -9.69 9.03 -15.62
N LEU A 36 -10.68 8.50 -16.34
CA LEU A 36 -12.04 8.21 -15.82
C LEU A 36 -12.08 6.97 -14.92
N ARG A 37 -11.11 6.82 -14.01
CA ARG A 37 -10.99 5.71 -13.06
C ARG A 37 -10.32 6.19 -11.77
N THR A 38 -10.25 5.35 -10.75
CA THR A 38 -9.61 5.70 -9.48
C THR A 38 -8.09 5.81 -9.61
N ASN A 39 -7.45 6.58 -8.72
CA ASN A 39 -5.99 6.64 -8.64
C ASN A 39 -5.37 5.26 -8.41
N TYR A 40 -6.05 4.40 -7.65
CA TYR A 40 -5.64 3.01 -7.47
C TYR A 40 -5.59 2.23 -8.78
N ALA A 41 -6.65 2.30 -9.59
CA ALA A 41 -6.69 1.58 -10.87
C ALA A 41 -5.63 2.09 -11.85
N GLN A 42 -5.34 3.40 -11.84
CA GLN A 42 -4.22 3.96 -12.60
C GLN A 42 -2.87 3.44 -12.11
N LEU A 43 -2.64 3.45 -10.80
CA LEU A 43 -1.39 2.98 -10.22
C LEU A 43 -1.17 1.50 -10.54
N LEU A 44 -2.18 0.66 -10.35
CA LEU A 44 -2.11 -0.76 -10.65
C LEU A 44 -1.69 -1.03 -12.10
N GLU A 45 -2.33 -0.38 -13.08
CA GLU A 45 -1.96 -0.58 -14.48
C GLU A 45 -0.49 -0.16 -14.76
N GLN A 46 -0.05 0.95 -14.18
CA GLN A 46 1.34 1.40 -14.33
C GLN A 46 2.33 0.41 -13.72
N VAL A 47 2.00 -0.16 -12.55
CA VAL A 47 2.83 -1.16 -11.89
C VAL A 47 2.91 -2.43 -12.73
N CYS A 48 1.77 -2.96 -13.23
CA CYS A 48 1.75 -4.13 -14.10
C CYS A 48 2.54 -3.89 -15.41
N ARG A 49 2.45 -2.68 -15.97
CA ARG A 49 3.23 -2.31 -17.15
C ARG A 49 4.74 -2.31 -16.86
N ILE A 50 5.15 -1.80 -15.71
CA ILE A 50 6.57 -1.80 -15.32
C ILE A 50 7.06 -3.23 -15.06
N SER A 51 6.28 -4.04 -14.34
CA SER A 51 6.67 -5.42 -14.00
C SER A 51 6.75 -6.36 -15.20
N SER A 52 6.01 -6.07 -16.29
CA SER A 52 6.09 -6.85 -17.54
C SER A 52 7.47 -6.88 -18.20
N ARG A 53 8.40 -6.01 -17.78
CA ARG A 53 9.77 -5.96 -18.27
C ARG A 53 10.72 -6.52 -17.20
N PRO A 54 11.49 -7.57 -17.50
CA PRO A 54 12.44 -8.14 -16.54
C PRO A 54 13.63 -7.19 -16.37
N GLU A 55 13.56 -6.33 -15.36
CA GLU A 55 14.62 -5.38 -15.01
C GLU A 55 14.86 -5.38 -13.50
N SER A 56 16.13 -5.35 -13.10
CA SER A 56 16.57 -5.32 -11.68
C SER A 56 16.13 -4.04 -10.93
N ALA A 57 15.64 -3.01 -11.62
CA ALA A 57 15.26 -1.72 -11.06
C ALA A 57 13.73 -1.51 -10.93
N ASN A 58 12.91 -2.57 -11.06
CA ASN A 58 11.45 -2.45 -11.05
C ASN A 58 10.89 -1.78 -9.79
N ALA A 59 11.39 -2.10 -8.61
CA ALA A 59 10.89 -1.52 -7.35
C ALA A 59 11.09 0.00 -7.26
N GLU A 60 12.19 0.53 -7.79
CA GLU A 60 12.47 1.98 -7.84
C GLU A 60 11.59 2.66 -8.90
N ARG A 61 11.45 2.06 -10.07
CA ARG A 61 10.57 2.57 -11.14
C ARG A 61 9.11 2.63 -10.69
N ILE A 62 8.64 1.60 -9.99
CA ILE A 62 7.30 1.54 -9.41
C ILE A 62 7.09 2.67 -8.39
N ARG A 63 8.05 2.88 -7.48
CA ARG A 63 7.97 3.99 -6.52
C ARG A 63 7.92 5.35 -7.22
N ARG A 64 8.74 5.57 -8.25
CA ARG A 64 8.69 6.80 -9.06
C ARG A 64 7.36 6.97 -9.80
N ALA A 65 6.80 5.89 -10.34
CA ALA A 65 5.50 5.93 -11.00
C ALA A 65 4.37 6.31 -10.02
N ALA A 66 4.43 5.80 -8.78
CA ALA A 66 3.49 6.20 -7.74
C ALA A 66 3.57 7.71 -7.43
N LEU A 67 4.80 8.24 -7.28
CA LEU A 67 5.01 9.69 -7.09
C LEU A 67 4.48 10.51 -8.27
N ALA A 68 4.74 10.06 -9.51
CA ALA A 68 4.24 10.72 -10.72
C ALA A 68 2.70 10.68 -10.83
N CYS A 69 2.04 9.70 -10.22
CA CYS A 69 0.58 9.65 -10.09
C CYS A 69 0.04 10.55 -8.95
N GLY A 70 0.92 11.21 -8.18
CA GLY A 70 0.55 12.08 -7.06
C GLY A 70 0.49 11.38 -5.70
N ALA A 71 0.99 10.15 -5.58
CA ALA A 71 1.14 9.52 -4.27
C ALA A 71 2.25 10.19 -3.46
N LYS A 72 2.09 10.29 -2.13
CA LYS A 72 3.17 10.70 -1.23
C LYS A 72 4.07 9.50 -0.87
N PRO A 73 5.39 9.70 -0.62
CA PRO A 73 6.27 8.61 -0.18
C PRO A 73 5.75 7.86 1.07
N VAL A 74 5.19 8.60 2.02
CA VAL A 74 4.63 8.06 3.29
C VAL A 74 3.45 7.12 3.09
N TRP A 75 2.79 7.17 1.93
CA TRP A 75 1.65 6.30 1.60
C TRP A 75 2.08 4.94 1.04
N TRP A 76 3.33 4.82 0.60
CA TRP A 76 3.85 3.60 -0.02
C TRP A 76 3.67 2.33 0.82
N PRO A 77 3.85 2.34 2.16
CA PRO A 77 3.60 1.16 2.97
C PRO A 77 2.15 0.64 2.87
N CYS A 78 1.16 1.51 2.81
CA CYS A 78 -0.24 1.11 2.61
C CYS A 78 -0.47 0.65 1.15
N LEU A 79 -0.04 1.45 0.18
CA LEU A 79 -0.27 1.18 -1.25
C LEU A 79 0.37 -0.12 -1.73
N SER A 80 1.62 -0.40 -1.32
CA SER A 80 2.31 -1.64 -1.68
C SER A 80 1.58 -2.88 -1.18
N ARG A 81 1.01 -2.85 0.04
CA ARG A 81 0.21 -3.97 0.58
C ARG A 81 -1.08 -4.17 -0.22
N LEU A 82 -1.75 -3.08 -0.59
CA LEU A 82 -2.95 -3.16 -1.43
C LEU A 82 -2.65 -3.75 -2.81
N LEU A 83 -1.54 -3.32 -3.44
CA LEU A 83 -1.10 -3.86 -4.73
C LEU A 83 -0.76 -5.35 -4.65
N LEU A 84 0.02 -5.76 -3.66
CA LEU A 84 0.38 -7.17 -3.47
C LEU A 84 -0.82 -8.04 -3.14
N MET A 85 -1.81 -7.51 -2.42
CA MET A 85 -3.05 -8.24 -2.13
C MET A 85 -3.96 -8.37 -3.35
N ASP A 86 -3.88 -7.44 -4.30
CA ASP A 86 -4.62 -7.51 -5.57
C ASP A 86 -3.96 -8.49 -6.53
N GLU A 87 -2.66 -8.28 -6.78
CA GLU A 87 -1.85 -9.01 -7.75
C GLU A 87 -0.60 -9.59 -7.05
N PRO A 88 -0.70 -10.82 -6.49
CA PRO A 88 0.40 -11.49 -5.80
C PRO A 88 1.67 -11.64 -6.65
N GLU A 89 1.51 -11.81 -7.97
CA GLU A 89 2.58 -11.91 -8.95
C GLU A 89 3.49 -10.66 -9.02
N LEU A 90 3.05 -9.53 -8.49
CA LEU A 90 3.87 -8.31 -8.39
C LEU A 90 4.90 -8.37 -7.24
N ALA A 91 4.91 -9.43 -6.43
CA ALA A 91 5.79 -9.59 -5.27
C ALA A 91 7.27 -9.34 -5.57
N GLU A 92 7.80 -9.93 -6.64
CA GLU A 92 9.20 -9.75 -7.02
C GLU A 92 9.49 -8.32 -7.47
N ALA A 93 8.59 -7.73 -8.25
CA ALA A 93 8.78 -6.39 -8.81
C ALA A 93 8.66 -5.27 -7.75
N ILE A 94 7.70 -5.39 -6.82
CA ILE A 94 7.47 -4.43 -5.74
C ILE A 94 8.49 -4.60 -4.61
N GLY A 95 8.95 -5.84 -4.39
CA GLY A 95 9.80 -6.21 -3.26
C GLY A 95 9.02 -6.38 -1.96
N THR A 96 9.75 -6.61 -0.87
CA THR A 96 9.17 -6.91 0.45
C THR A 96 8.82 -5.62 1.19
N PRO A 97 7.53 -5.39 1.56
CA PRO A 97 7.19 -4.29 2.44
C PRO A 97 7.87 -4.47 3.81
N HIS A 98 8.43 -3.40 4.37
CA HIS A 98 8.89 -3.41 5.77
C HIS A 98 7.70 -3.64 6.70
N TYR A 99 7.90 -4.45 7.75
CA TYR A 99 6.87 -4.74 8.72
C TYR A 99 6.40 -3.47 9.44
N GLN A 100 5.09 -3.27 9.48
CA GLN A 100 4.45 -2.20 10.23
C GLN A 100 3.33 -2.79 11.07
N ARG A 101 3.45 -2.71 12.39
CA ARG A 101 2.53 -3.34 13.34
C ARG A 101 1.06 -2.96 13.08
N ASP A 102 0.82 -1.70 12.74
CA ASP A 102 -0.53 -1.17 12.55
C ASP A 102 -1.22 -1.70 11.28
N LEU A 103 -0.45 -2.13 10.29
CA LEU A 103 -0.96 -2.71 9.03
C LEU A 103 -0.86 -4.24 8.98
N ASP A 104 0.09 -4.82 9.72
CA ASP A 104 0.46 -6.24 9.58
C ASP A 104 0.10 -7.11 10.78
N SER A 105 -0.41 -6.52 11.87
CA SER A 105 -1.11 -7.26 12.92
C SER A 105 -2.39 -7.91 12.36
N PRO A 106 -2.98 -8.92 13.03
CA PRO A 106 -4.23 -9.51 12.58
C PRO A 106 -5.36 -8.49 12.35
N SER A 107 -5.48 -7.51 13.24
CA SER A 107 -6.44 -6.41 13.12
C SER A 107 -6.07 -5.44 11.98
N GLY A 108 -4.80 -5.07 11.86
CA GLY A 108 -4.32 -4.24 10.75
C GLY A 108 -4.56 -4.87 9.38
N ALA A 109 -4.26 -6.16 9.24
CA ALA A 109 -4.49 -6.89 8.02
C ALA A 109 -5.99 -7.00 7.67
N ALA A 110 -6.86 -7.10 8.68
CA ALA A 110 -8.30 -7.04 8.47
C ALA A 110 -8.74 -5.65 7.99
N LEU A 111 -8.19 -4.59 8.56
CA LEU A 111 -8.45 -3.21 8.14
C LEU A 111 -8.00 -2.96 6.69
N VAL A 112 -6.81 -3.41 6.31
CA VAL A 112 -6.32 -3.29 4.92
C VAL A 112 -7.24 -4.01 3.93
N ARG A 113 -7.80 -5.17 4.28
CA ARG A 113 -8.82 -5.84 3.43
C ARG A 113 -10.12 -5.05 3.30
N ILE A 114 -10.56 -4.39 4.38
CA ILE A 114 -11.73 -3.52 4.35
C ILE A 114 -11.46 -2.32 3.43
N TRP A 115 -10.30 -1.68 3.56
CA TRP A 115 -9.88 -0.59 2.69
C TRP A 115 -9.77 -1.02 1.24
N PHE A 116 -9.18 -2.18 0.96
CA PHE A 116 -9.13 -2.74 -0.39
C PHE A 116 -10.53 -2.85 -1.01
N ARG A 117 -11.48 -3.43 -0.29
CA ARG A 117 -12.87 -3.57 -0.75
C ARG A 117 -13.54 -2.21 -0.95
N ARG A 118 -13.25 -1.23 -0.10
CA ARG A 118 -13.75 0.14 -0.24
C ARG A 118 -13.23 0.83 -1.51
N ILE A 119 -11.98 0.59 -1.88
CA ILE A 119 -11.34 1.18 -3.07
C ILE A 119 -11.82 0.50 -4.35
N THR A 120 -11.91 -0.83 -4.36
CA THR A 120 -12.05 -1.63 -5.59
C THR A 120 -13.42 -2.27 -5.78
N GLY A 121 -14.22 -2.37 -4.72
CA GLY A 121 -15.45 -3.17 -4.70
C GLY A 121 -15.23 -4.68 -4.71
N ARG A 122 -13.98 -5.16 -4.76
CA ARG A 122 -13.62 -6.58 -4.92
C ARG A 122 -13.11 -7.20 -3.61
N THR A 123 -12.97 -8.52 -3.64
CA THR A 123 -12.19 -9.26 -2.63
C THR A 123 -10.75 -9.38 -3.14
N PRO A 124 -9.73 -9.16 -2.31
CA PRO A 124 -8.34 -9.30 -2.75
C PRO A 124 -8.01 -10.76 -3.05
N ALA A 125 -7.10 -11.00 -3.99
CA ALA A 125 -6.59 -12.35 -4.30
C ALA A 125 -5.90 -12.97 -3.08
N ALA A 126 -5.07 -12.17 -2.40
CA ALA A 126 -4.39 -12.59 -1.18
C ALA A 126 -4.94 -11.89 0.08
N ARG A 127 -5.06 -12.65 1.18
CA ARG A 127 -5.59 -12.10 2.45
C ARG A 127 -4.65 -11.11 3.15
N THR A 128 -3.37 -11.19 2.83
CA THR A 128 -2.28 -10.35 3.36
C THR A 128 -1.15 -10.31 2.33
N TRP A 129 -0.29 -9.29 2.36
CA TRP A 129 0.89 -9.24 1.48
C TRP A 129 1.83 -10.45 1.69
N ARG A 130 1.92 -10.99 2.91
CA ARG A 130 2.70 -12.20 3.21
C ARG A 130 2.14 -13.44 2.54
N HIS A 131 0.82 -13.52 2.42
CA HIS A 131 0.15 -14.60 1.70
C HIS A 131 0.45 -14.51 0.21
N ALA A 132 0.35 -13.29 -0.33
CA ALA A 132 0.63 -13.02 -1.74
C ALA A 132 2.04 -13.48 -2.15
N ARG A 133 3.04 -13.26 -1.30
CA ARG A 133 4.41 -13.75 -1.55
C ARG A 133 4.54 -15.27 -1.55
N LYS A 134 3.76 -15.98 -0.73
CA LYS A 134 3.79 -17.44 -0.76
C LYS A 134 3.17 -17.97 -2.05
N GLU A 135 2.14 -17.30 -2.55
CA GLU A 135 1.50 -17.64 -3.82
C GLU A 135 2.41 -17.35 -5.02
N SER A 136 3.29 -16.34 -4.95
CA SER A 136 4.25 -16.08 -6.04
C SER A 136 5.40 -17.10 -6.11
N ASP A 137 5.71 -17.76 -5.00
CA ASP A 137 6.81 -18.75 -4.91
C ASP A 137 6.36 -20.18 -5.33
N THR A 138 5.09 -20.36 -5.70
CA THR A 138 4.48 -21.66 -6.04
C THR A 138 4.18 -21.76 -7.54
#